data_AF-A0AAV7XRZ3-F1
#
_entry.id   AF-A0AAV7XRZ3-F1
#
_cell.length_a   1.000
_cell.length_b   1.000
_cell.length_c   1.000
_cell.angle_alpha   90.00
_cell.angle_beta   90.00
_cell.angle_gamma   90.00
#
_symmetry.space_group_name_H-M   'P 1'
#
loop_
_entity.id
_entity.type
_entity.pdbx_description
1 polymer ?
#
loop_
_entity_poly.entity_id
_entity_poly.type
_entity_poly.pdbx_seq_one_letter_code
_entity_poly.pdbx_strand_id
1 'polypeptide(L)'
;MFAFVCPTVNMVKRSCPFTDDMNPQMKVHVSEKEVAEGVMSDQHMKNVYDKTKDLLFLGARKKSSPQSSVETNVLQNGQQAENVVVSTHVGSAPSLKQMQLTCQGQLSTPKDNENNEVKMRLPCSRCCVKNHQEMHSCSFCDTPLCISCIRSCTKCEESFCVACSFDMYDGSEGYICRNCC
;
A
#
# COMPACT_ATOMS: atom_id res chain seq x y z
N MET A 1 -10.95 -64.79 -57.39
CA MET A 1 -11.36 -64.50 -55.99
C MET A 1 -10.88 -63.11 -55.66
N PHE A 2 -11.77 -62.11 -55.68
CA PHE A 2 -11.44 -60.75 -55.24
C PHE A 2 -12.07 -60.54 -53.87
N ALA A 3 -11.23 -60.49 -52.83
CA ALA A 3 -11.67 -60.16 -51.49
C ALA A 3 -11.87 -58.65 -51.39
N PHE A 4 -13.10 -58.22 -51.14
CA PHE A 4 -13.40 -56.85 -50.74
C PHE A 4 -12.91 -56.66 -49.30
N VAL A 5 -11.82 -55.93 -49.13
CA VAL A 5 -11.38 -55.46 -47.81
C VAL A 5 -12.26 -54.27 -47.45
N CYS A 6 -13.14 -54.43 -46.46
CA CYS A 6 -13.90 -53.33 -45.89
C CYS A 6 -12.94 -52.45 -45.07
N PRO A 7 -12.75 -51.15 -45.39
CA PRO A 7 -11.87 -50.31 -44.60
C PRO A 7 -12.54 -50.04 -43.25
N THR A 8 -11.86 -50.44 -42.17
CA THR A 8 -12.21 -50.04 -40.82
C THR A 8 -12.01 -48.53 -40.70
N VAL A 9 -13.11 -47.77 -40.73
CA VAL A 9 -13.08 -46.34 -40.42
C VAL A 9 -12.76 -46.22 -38.94
N ASN A 10 -11.47 -46.04 -38.64
CA ASN A 10 -11.00 -45.75 -37.31
C ASN A 10 -11.54 -44.36 -36.94
N MET A 11 -12.53 -44.29 -36.06
CA MET A 11 -12.97 -43.02 -35.49
C MET A 11 -11.88 -42.51 -34.55
N VAL A 12 -10.81 -41.96 -35.14
CA VAL A 12 -9.82 -41.21 -34.39
C VAL A 12 -10.58 -40.05 -33.75
N LYS A 13 -10.56 -39.97 -32.41
CA LYS A 13 -11.10 -38.81 -31.70
C LYS A 13 -10.48 -37.57 -32.35
N ARG A 14 -11.31 -36.57 -32.66
CA ARG A 14 -10.86 -35.31 -33.29
C ARG A 14 -9.59 -34.84 -32.57
N SER A 15 -8.55 -34.53 -33.33
CA SER A 15 -7.34 -33.90 -32.80
C SER A 15 -7.75 -32.71 -31.92
N CYS A 16 -7.14 -32.61 -30.74
CA CYS A 16 -7.49 -31.60 -29.75
C CYS A 16 -7.49 -30.20 -30.41
N PRO A 17 -8.65 -29.51 -30.48
CA PRO A 17 -8.79 -28.24 -31.23
C PRO A 17 -8.09 -27.06 -30.56
N PHE A 18 -7.31 -27.33 -29.50
CA PHE A 18 -6.69 -26.34 -28.63
C PHE A 18 -5.16 -26.39 -28.68
N THR A 19 -4.59 -26.96 -29.75
CA THR A 19 -3.17 -27.29 -29.78
C THR A 19 -2.24 -26.09 -29.95
N ASP A 20 -2.70 -24.92 -30.43
CA ASP A 20 -1.80 -23.76 -30.62
C ASP A 20 -2.37 -22.34 -30.32
N ASP A 21 -3.68 -22.15 -30.11
CA ASP A 21 -4.28 -20.79 -29.96
C ASP A 21 -5.03 -20.55 -28.64
N MET A 22 -4.74 -21.32 -27.59
CA MET A 22 -5.33 -21.07 -26.27
C MET A 22 -4.48 -20.06 -25.50
N ASN A 23 -4.74 -18.77 -25.71
CA ASN A 23 -4.38 -17.76 -24.72
C ASN A 23 -5.34 -17.92 -23.53
N PRO A 24 -4.89 -18.45 -22.38
CA PRO A 24 -5.78 -18.58 -21.23
C PRO A 24 -6.33 -17.19 -20.89
N GLN A 25 -7.65 -17.07 -20.76
CA GLN A 25 -8.26 -15.84 -20.30
C GLN A 25 -7.81 -15.59 -18.86
N MET A 26 -6.82 -14.73 -18.69
CA MET A 26 -6.25 -14.41 -17.38
C MET A 26 -7.13 -13.38 -16.68
N LYS A 27 -7.45 -13.63 -15.41
CA LYS A 27 -8.02 -12.61 -14.55
C LYS A 27 -6.90 -11.74 -14.01
N VAL A 28 -6.84 -10.50 -14.46
CA VAL A 28 -5.93 -9.48 -13.92
C VAL A 28 -6.68 -8.65 -12.90
N HIS A 29 -6.08 -8.43 -11.73
CA HIS A 29 -6.62 -7.46 -10.78
C HIS A 29 -6.32 -6.06 -11.31
N VAL A 30 -7.35 -5.23 -11.45
CA VAL A 30 -7.23 -3.82 -11.83
C VAL A 30 -7.71 -2.99 -10.65
N SER A 31 -6.83 -2.12 -10.15
CA SER A 31 -7.14 -1.18 -9.08
C SER A 31 -7.93 0.02 -9.58
N GLU A 32 -8.65 0.69 -8.67
CA GLU A 32 -9.38 1.92 -8.99
C GLU A 32 -8.45 3.01 -9.54
N LYS A 33 -7.20 3.07 -9.07
CA LYS A 33 -6.18 3.99 -9.58
C LYS A 33 -5.87 3.73 -11.06
N GLU A 34 -5.65 2.47 -11.44
CA GLU A 34 -5.36 2.11 -12.83
C GLU A 34 -6.56 2.38 -13.75
N VAL A 35 -7.80 2.22 -13.25
CA VAL A 35 -9.00 2.61 -13.99
C VAL A 35 -9.07 4.14 -14.18
N ALA A 36 -8.75 4.90 -13.14
CA ALA A 36 -8.75 6.37 -13.16
C ALA A 36 -7.63 6.95 -14.05
N GLU A 37 -6.50 6.27 -14.20
CA GLU A 37 -5.38 6.70 -15.05
C GLU A 37 -5.46 6.14 -16.48
N GLY A 38 -6.26 5.10 -16.70
CA GLY A 38 -6.36 4.38 -17.97
C GLY A 38 -7.40 4.96 -18.93
N VAL A 39 -8.23 4.06 -19.49
CA VAL A 39 -9.16 4.33 -20.62
C VAL A 39 -10.19 5.43 -20.32
N MET A 40 -10.51 5.65 -19.04
CA MET A 40 -11.56 6.58 -18.60
C MET A 40 -11.01 7.81 -17.88
N SER A 41 -9.73 8.12 -18.04
CA SER A 41 -9.03 9.16 -17.29
C SER A 41 -9.66 10.55 -17.47
N ASP A 42 -10.02 10.93 -18.69
CA ASP A 42 -10.64 12.24 -18.97
C ASP A 42 -11.99 12.40 -18.26
N GLN A 43 -12.83 11.36 -18.27
CA GLN A 43 -14.13 11.39 -17.59
C GLN A 43 -13.96 11.40 -16.07
N HIS A 44 -13.02 10.62 -15.55
CA HIS A 44 -12.70 10.61 -14.13
C HIS A 44 -12.21 11.99 -13.68
N MET A 45 -11.29 12.61 -14.42
CA MET A 45 -10.75 13.93 -14.12
C MET A 45 -11.84 15.01 -14.13
N LYS A 46 -12.75 14.95 -15.10
CA LYS A 46 -13.92 15.84 -15.14
C LYS A 46 -14.79 15.69 -13.91
N ASN A 47 -15.11 14.47 -13.50
CA ASN A 47 -15.92 14.21 -12.30
C ASN A 47 -15.23 14.73 -11.02
N VAL A 48 -13.90 14.56 -10.91
CA VAL A 48 -13.11 15.11 -9.80
C VAL A 48 -13.17 16.63 -9.79
N TYR A 49 -13.04 17.26 -10.95
CA TYR A 49 -13.12 18.72 -11.10
C TYR A 49 -14.49 19.25 -10.68
N ASP A 50 -15.57 18.69 -11.24
CA ASP A 50 -16.94 19.13 -10.96
C ASP A 50 -17.29 18.96 -9.48
N LYS A 51 -16.94 17.82 -8.88
CA LYS A 51 -17.12 17.57 -7.45
C LYS A 51 -16.35 18.58 -6.58
N THR A 52 -15.09 18.84 -6.93
CA THR A 52 -14.25 19.79 -6.19
C THR A 52 -14.82 21.20 -6.29
N LYS A 53 -15.24 21.61 -7.49
CA LYS A 53 -15.88 22.89 -7.74
C LYS A 53 -17.13 23.07 -6.87
N ASP A 54 -18.01 22.08 -6.83
CA ASP A 54 -19.22 22.13 -6.02
C ASP A 54 -18.91 22.24 -4.52
N LEU A 55 -17.93 21.47 -4.02
CA LEU A 55 -17.50 21.56 -2.62
C LEU A 55 -16.96 22.95 -2.26
N LEU A 56 -16.18 23.57 -3.16
CA LEU A 56 -15.67 24.92 -2.95
C LEU A 56 -16.80 25.95 -2.89
N PHE A 57 -17.77 25.89 -3.80
CA PHE A 57 -18.90 26.81 -3.80
C PHE A 57 -19.84 26.60 -2.61
N LEU A 58 -20.14 25.34 -2.25
CA LEU A 58 -20.91 25.01 -1.05
C LEU A 58 -20.23 25.52 0.22
N GLY A 59 -18.92 25.30 0.34
CA GLY A 59 -18.12 25.79 1.47
C GLY A 59 -18.06 27.31 1.56
N ALA A 60 -17.96 28.01 0.43
CA ALA A 60 -17.99 29.47 0.38
C ALA A 60 -19.35 30.03 0.85
N ARG A 61 -20.46 29.46 0.37
CA ARG A 61 -21.82 29.84 0.76
C ARG A 61 -22.08 29.64 2.26
N LYS A 62 -21.52 28.58 2.85
CA LYS A 62 -21.62 28.29 4.30
C LYS A 62 -20.90 29.33 5.17
N LYS A 63 -19.88 30.02 4.64
CA LYS A 63 -19.13 31.07 5.35
C LYS A 63 -19.69 32.48 5.13
N SER A 64 -20.38 32.72 4.01
CA SER A 64 -20.96 34.03 3.66
C SER A 64 -22.39 34.23 4.13
N SER A 65 -23.07 33.17 4.59
CA SER A 65 -24.39 33.28 5.22
C SER A 65 -24.22 33.76 6.67
N PRO A 66 -24.82 34.89 7.07
CA PRO A 66 -25.09 35.15 8.48
C PRO A 66 -25.99 34.01 8.98
N GLN A 67 -25.73 33.52 10.19
CA GLN A 67 -26.43 32.38 10.77
C GLN A 67 -27.95 32.44 10.59
N SER A 68 -28.52 31.49 9.84
CA SER A 68 -29.87 31.02 10.08
C SER A 68 -29.77 29.65 10.71
N SER A 69 -30.06 29.61 12.01
CA SER A 69 -30.40 28.42 12.76
C SER A 69 -31.59 27.67 12.12
N VAL A 70 -31.66 26.37 12.44
CA VAL A 70 -32.83 25.48 12.45
C VAL A 70 -32.88 24.39 11.36
N GLU A 71 -32.50 23.18 11.81
CA GLU A 71 -33.06 21.83 11.58
C GLU A 71 -32.82 21.10 10.23
N THR A 72 -31.87 20.16 10.20
CA THR A 72 -32.02 18.70 10.34
C THR A 72 -32.90 18.00 9.30
N ASN A 73 -32.28 17.18 8.47
CA ASN A 73 -32.77 15.82 8.21
C ASN A 73 -31.58 14.86 8.11
N VAL A 74 -31.32 14.20 9.23
CA VAL A 74 -30.58 12.95 9.30
C VAL A 74 -31.52 11.87 8.77
N LEU A 75 -31.13 11.17 7.70
CA LEU A 75 -31.59 9.80 7.51
C LEU A 75 -30.52 8.87 8.08
N GLN A 76 -31.01 8.03 8.98
CA GLN A 76 -30.33 7.30 10.02
C GLN A 76 -30.08 5.86 9.57
N ASN A 77 -28.85 5.37 9.75
CA ASN A 77 -28.54 3.97 10.05
C ASN A 77 -27.02 3.87 10.31
N GLY A 78 -26.47 3.50 11.46
CA GLY A 78 -27.00 3.28 12.80
C GLY A 78 -25.80 3.13 13.75
N GLN A 79 -25.98 3.62 14.99
CA GLN A 79 -25.36 3.14 16.24
C GLN A 79 -23.84 3.34 16.43
N GLN A 80 -23.30 4.05 17.42
CA GLN A 80 -23.83 4.68 18.63
C GLN A 80 -22.87 5.83 19.02
N ALA A 81 -23.43 6.98 19.38
CA ALA A 81 -22.73 8.05 20.07
C ALA A 81 -23.20 8.03 21.54
N GLU A 82 -22.26 8.06 22.47
CA GLU A 82 -22.52 8.58 23.81
C GLU A 82 -21.97 10.01 23.88
N ASN A 83 -22.84 10.90 24.35
CA ASN A 83 -22.68 12.34 24.52
C ASN A 83 -21.34 12.73 25.16
N VAL A 84 -20.76 13.88 24.76
CA VAL A 84 -20.36 14.95 25.69
C VAL A 84 -20.18 16.27 24.90
N VAL A 85 -21.05 17.24 25.23
CA VAL A 85 -20.80 18.65 25.55
C VAL A 85 -19.65 19.38 24.81
N VAL A 86 -20.03 20.48 24.15
CA VAL A 86 -19.13 21.58 23.76
C VAL A 86 -18.27 21.98 24.96
N SER A 87 -16.98 21.65 24.89
CA SER A 87 -15.99 22.19 25.80
C SER A 87 -14.97 22.94 24.95
N THR A 88 -14.85 24.24 25.17
CA THR A 88 -13.62 24.99 24.90
C THR A 88 -12.52 24.37 25.75
N HIS A 89 -11.83 23.37 25.22
CA HIS A 89 -10.61 22.85 25.80
C HIS A 89 -9.43 23.29 24.94
N VAL A 90 -8.63 24.17 25.54
CA VAL A 90 -7.18 24.17 25.39
C VAL A 90 -6.72 22.72 25.58
N GLY A 91 -6.45 22.02 24.48
CA GLY A 91 -6.16 20.58 24.51
C GLY A 91 -5.72 20.08 23.15
N SER A 92 -4.40 19.95 23.01
CA SER A 92 -3.62 19.40 21.89
C SER A 92 -4.42 18.62 20.83
N ALA A 93 -4.73 19.29 19.72
CA ALA A 93 -5.07 18.60 18.48
C ALA A 93 -3.84 17.79 18.02
N PRO A 94 -4.02 16.60 17.41
CA PRO A 94 -2.90 15.82 16.89
C PRO A 94 -2.10 16.70 15.93
N SER A 95 -0.76 16.71 16.06
CA SER A 95 0.14 17.58 15.31
C SER A 95 0.13 17.25 13.83
N LEU A 96 -0.89 17.75 13.13
CA LEU A 96 -0.87 17.89 11.69
C LEU A 96 0.26 18.87 11.42
N LYS A 97 1.35 18.40 10.82
CA LYS A 97 2.48 19.19 10.31
C LYS A 97 2.07 20.11 9.14
N GLN A 98 0.84 20.60 9.17
CA GLN A 98 0.26 21.44 8.15
C GLN A 98 0.89 22.83 8.25
N MET A 99 1.36 23.34 7.12
CA MET A 99 1.87 24.71 7.03
C MET A 99 0.72 25.71 7.24
N GLN A 100 0.96 26.72 8.07
CA GLN A 100 0.02 27.81 8.32
C GLN A 100 0.43 29.06 7.54
N LEU A 101 -0.54 29.81 7.02
CA LEU A 101 -0.29 31.11 6.40
C LEU A 101 -0.14 32.19 7.49
N THR A 102 0.92 32.99 7.39
CA THR A 102 1.12 34.18 8.22
C THR A 102 0.22 35.31 7.76
N CYS A 103 0.04 36.33 8.60
CA CYS A 103 -0.69 37.55 8.23
C CYS A 103 -0.03 38.33 7.06
N GLN A 104 1.20 37.97 6.70
CA GLN A 104 1.92 38.51 5.55
C GLN A 104 1.81 37.60 4.31
N GLY A 105 0.99 36.55 4.36
CA GLY A 105 0.77 35.61 3.25
C GLY A 105 1.90 34.60 3.04
N GLN A 106 2.83 34.48 3.98
CA GLN A 106 3.94 33.52 3.90
C GLN A 106 3.56 32.21 4.59
N LEU A 107 4.10 31.09 4.13
CA LEU A 107 3.87 29.80 4.77
C LEU A 107 4.87 29.58 5.91
N SER A 108 4.39 29.27 7.11
CA SER A 108 5.18 28.90 8.28
C SER A 108 4.74 27.54 8.82
N THR A 109 5.69 26.64 9.09
CA THR A 109 5.42 25.44 9.86
C THR A 109 5.21 25.80 11.34
N PRO A 110 4.32 25.12 12.07
CA PRO A 110 4.28 25.21 13.52
C PRO A 110 5.69 24.92 14.05
N LYS A 111 6.23 25.81 14.89
CA LYS A 111 7.53 25.58 15.53
C LYS A 111 7.36 24.43 16.51
N ASP A 112 7.61 23.20 16.05
CA ASP A 112 7.85 22.08 16.94
C ASP A 112 9.09 22.43 17.77
N ASN A 113 8.97 22.31 19.09
CA ASN A 113 10.10 22.43 20.01
C ASN A 113 11.32 21.72 19.44
N GLU A 114 12.45 22.43 19.44
CA GLU A 114 13.76 21.91 19.07
C GLU A 114 14.03 20.55 19.73
N ASN A 115 14.68 19.65 18.99
CA ASN A 115 15.23 18.36 19.42
C ASN A 115 14.29 17.17 19.62
N ASN A 116 13.36 16.93 18.68
CA ASN A 116 13.07 15.55 18.33
C ASN A 116 13.62 15.29 16.93
N GLU A 117 14.84 14.75 16.88
CA GLU A 117 15.36 14.10 15.68
C GLU A 117 14.32 13.06 15.26
N VAL A 118 13.49 13.40 14.27
CA VAL A 118 12.50 12.48 13.71
C VAL A 118 13.31 11.45 12.93
N LYS A 119 13.89 10.49 13.64
CA LYS A 119 14.54 9.33 13.05
C LYS A 119 13.42 8.59 12.31
N MET A 120 13.35 8.80 11.00
CA MET A 120 12.45 8.06 10.12
C MET A 120 12.71 6.59 10.38
N ARG A 121 11.81 5.94 11.13
CA ARG A 121 11.89 4.51 11.40
C ARG A 121 11.52 3.80 10.11
N LEU A 122 12.53 3.46 9.32
CA LEU A 122 12.36 2.62 8.14
C LEU A 122 11.73 1.28 8.59
N PRO A 123 10.69 0.79 7.90
CA PRO A 123 10.10 -0.50 8.22
C PRO A 123 11.08 -1.62 7.89
N CYS A 124 10.98 -2.74 8.60
CA CYS A 124 11.73 -3.94 8.24
C CYS A 124 11.31 -4.40 6.84
N SER A 125 12.27 -4.60 5.95
CA SER A 125 12.01 -4.98 4.55
C SER A 125 11.49 -6.41 4.39
N ARG A 126 11.52 -7.22 5.46
CA ARG A 126 11.07 -8.62 5.43
C ARG A 126 9.70 -8.82 6.08
N CYS A 127 9.51 -8.33 7.30
CA CYS A 127 8.25 -8.55 8.04
C CYS A 127 7.26 -7.38 7.91
N CYS A 128 7.67 -6.24 7.33
CA CYS A 128 6.86 -5.04 7.14
C CYS A 128 6.23 -4.46 8.43
N VAL A 129 6.65 -4.95 9.61
CA VAL A 129 6.18 -4.46 10.90
C VAL A 129 6.78 -3.08 11.15
N LYS A 130 5.89 -2.12 11.43
CA LYS A 130 6.23 -0.77 11.87
C LYS A 130 6.42 -0.83 13.40
N ASN A 131 7.45 -0.16 13.93
CA ASN A 131 7.84 -0.12 15.35
C ASN A 131 8.86 -1.16 15.83
N HIS A 132 9.95 -1.37 15.08
CA HIS A 132 11.16 -1.92 15.71
C HIS A 132 12.00 -0.76 16.26
N GLN A 133 12.54 -0.96 17.45
CA GLN A 133 13.34 0.03 18.18
C GLN A 133 14.77 0.12 17.63
N GLU A 134 15.29 -1.00 17.11
CA GLU A 134 16.60 -1.13 16.49
C GLU A 134 16.46 -1.76 15.10
N MET A 135 17.16 -1.17 14.14
CA MET A 135 17.23 -1.58 12.74
C MET A 135 18.68 -1.87 12.41
N HIS A 136 18.92 -3.00 11.76
CA HIS A 136 20.22 -3.39 11.25
C HIS A 136 20.21 -3.38 9.72
N SER A 137 21.36 -3.15 9.10
CA SER A 137 21.54 -3.24 7.65
C SER A 137 22.21 -4.56 7.28
N CYS A 138 21.78 -5.15 6.17
CA CYS A 138 22.51 -6.28 5.57
C CYS A 138 23.85 -5.79 4.99
N SER A 139 24.98 -6.40 5.36
CA SER A 139 26.31 -6.03 4.86
C SER A 139 26.48 -6.19 3.33
N PHE A 140 25.57 -6.91 2.65
CA PHE A 140 25.66 -7.13 1.20
C PHE A 140 24.75 -6.22 0.37
N CYS A 141 23.53 -5.92 0.85
CA CYS A 141 22.50 -5.22 0.07
C CYS A 141 21.89 -4.03 0.79
N ASP A 142 22.48 -3.62 1.92
CA ASP A 142 22.12 -2.46 2.76
C ASP A 142 20.65 -2.38 3.19
N THR A 143 19.93 -3.50 3.05
CA THR A 143 18.49 -3.56 3.29
C THR A 143 18.22 -3.50 4.79
N PRO A 144 17.30 -2.63 5.26
CA PRO A 144 16.98 -2.51 6.68
C PRO A 144 16.14 -3.69 7.16
N LEU A 145 16.56 -4.31 8.26
CA LEU A 145 15.97 -5.48 8.89
C LEU A 145 15.86 -5.30 10.40
N CYS A 146 14.84 -5.91 10.99
CA CYS A 146 14.77 -6.04 12.45
C CYS A 146 15.64 -7.20 12.94
N ILE A 147 15.90 -7.22 14.25
CA ILE A 147 16.70 -8.26 14.92
C ILE A 147 16.17 -9.69 14.68
N SER A 148 14.86 -9.86 14.46
CA SER A 148 14.27 -11.17 14.17
C SER A 148 14.42 -11.61 12.71
N CYS A 149 14.75 -10.69 11.81
CA CYS A 149 14.86 -10.96 10.37
C CYS A 149 16.30 -10.96 9.86
N ILE A 150 17.24 -10.51 10.68
CA ILE A 150 18.66 -10.53 10.34
C ILE A 150 19.31 -11.85 10.74
N ARG A 151 20.29 -12.29 9.97
CA ARG A 151 21.06 -13.52 10.20
C ARG A 151 22.53 -13.16 10.35
N SER A 152 23.26 -13.89 11.19
CA SER A 152 24.71 -13.72 11.34
C SER A 152 25.44 -14.86 10.65
N CYS A 153 26.48 -14.53 9.89
CA CYS A 153 27.30 -15.53 9.24
C CYS A 153 28.20 -16.25 10.25
N THR A 154 28.22 -17.58 10.23
CA THR A 154 29.09 -18.39 11.12
C THR A 154 30.59 -18.28 10.80
N LYS A 155 30.97 -17.79 9.62
CA LYS A 155 32.38 -17.63 9.23
C LYS A 155 32.93 -16.22 9.47
N CYS A 156 32.16 -15.18 9.12
CA CYS A 156 32.62 -13.79 9.20
C CYS A 156 31.88 -12.93 10.23
N GLU A 157 30.90 -13.48 10.94
CA GLU A 157 30.09 -12.82 12.01
C GLU A 157 29.28 -11.59 11.55
N GLU A 158 29.40 -11.20 10.28
CA GLU A 158 28.62 -10.13 9.70
C GLU A 158 27.14 -10.48 9.54
N SER A 159 26.32 -9.44 9.41
CA SER A 159 24.87 -9.52 9.44
C SER A 159 24.26 -9.43 8.05
N PHE A 160 23.40 -10.38 7.68
CA PHE A 160 22.87 -10.55 6.34
C PHE A 160 21.35 -10.78 6.33
N CYS A 161 20.71 -10.43 5.22
CA CYS A 161 19.32 -10.79 4.96
C CYS A 161 19.19 -12.25 4.54
N VAL A 162 17.99 -12.82 4.68
CA VAL A 162 17.70 -14.21 4.25
C VAL A 162 18.07 -14.47 2.80
N ALA A 163 17.93 -13.48 1.90
CA ALA A 163 18.31 -13.64 0.49
C ALA A 163 19.83 -13.59 0.26
N CYS A 164 20.60 -13.07 1.21
CA CYS A 164 22.06 -12.92 1.18
C CYS A 164 22.79 -13.98 2.03
N SER A 165 22.06 -14.93 2.59
CA SER A 165 22.58 -16.03 3.39
C SER A 165 22.03 -17.38 2.93
N PHE A 166 22.74 -18.46 3.22
CA PHE A 166 22.32 -19.85 3.00
C PHE A 166 22.31 -20.61 4.33
N ASP A 167 21.44 -21.61 4.44
CA ASP A 167 21.43 -22.55 5.57
C ASP A 167 22.61 -23.53 5.46
N MET A 168 23.21 -23.91 6.59
CA MET A 168 24.17 -25.00 6.63
C MET A 168 23.44 -26.35 6.68
N TYR A 169 23.81 -27.28 5.79
CA TYR A 169 23.15 -28.61 5.66
C TYR A 169 23.97 -29.75 6.28
N ASP A 170 25.09 -29.45 6.94
CA ASP A 170 25.99 -30.44 7.55
C ASP A 170 25.54 -30.89 8.96
N GLY A 171 24.32 -30.53 9.36
CA GLY A 171 23.77 -30.79 10.68
C GLY A 171 24.13 -29.74 11.73
N SER A 172 24.92 -28.71 11.36
CA SER A 172 25.11 -27.52 12.20
C SER A 172 24.01 -26.50 11.95
N GLU A 173 23.38 -25.99 13.01
CA GLU A 173 22.41 -24.90 12.90
C GLU A 173 23.16 -23.58 12.67
N GLY A 174 22.96 -22.95 11.52
CA GLY A 174 23.46 -21.60 11.27
C GLY A 174 23.41 -21.18 9.82
N TYR A 175 23.87 -19.96 9.59
CA TYR A 175 23.78 -19.28 8.30
C TYR A 175 25.17 -18.93 7.77
N ILE A 176 25.36 -19.05 6.47
CA ILE A 176 26.57 -18.62 5.79
C ILE A 176 26.25 -17.52 4.77
N CYS A 177 27.04 -16.46 4.72
CA CYS A 177 26.81 -15.38 3.76
C CYS A 177 27.25 -15.79 2.36
N ARG A 178 26.77 -15.07 1.34
CA ARG A 178 27.17 -15.27 -0.06
C ARG A 178 28.67 -15.18 -0.32
N ASN A 179 29.40 -14.39 0.47
CA ASN A 179 30.84 -14.20 0.29
C ASN A 179 31.69 -15.32 0.92
N CYS A 180 31.13 -16.03 1.90
CA CYS A 180 31.80 -17.09 2.65
C CYS A 180 31.41 -18.49 2.19
N CYS A 181 30.36 -18.60 1.37
CA CYS A 181 29.90 -19.84 0.75
C CYS A 181 30.89 -20.35 -0.30
#